data_AF-A0AAP0LQA3-F1
#
_entry.id   AF-A0AAP0LQA3-F1
#
_cell.length_a   1.000
_cell.length_b   1.000
_cell.length_c   1.000
_cell.angle_alpha   90.00
_cell.angle_beta   90.00
_cell.angle_gamma   90.00
#
_symmetry.space_group_name_H-M   'P 1'
#
loop_
_entity.id
_entity.type
_entity.pdbx_description
1 polymer ?
#
loop_
_entity_poly.entity_id
_entity_poly.type
_entity_poly.pdbx_seq_one_letter_code
_entity_poly.pdbx_strand_id
1 'polypeptide(L)'
;MPESFEAFQMNHQPAQITENHEKDQPVEQDACHSHFVFVQDSTVSTDLQLGLKYQWFIGERPLSIFVAISGVTSEVYWPKHEDIGKFLKVECTPILGETEYPPIFAISSPVSRGSGIPKVVNLEVHGELVEGNIIKGFAEVAWCGGTPGKGVARYDCMLVEFRMCVKL
;
A
#
# COMPACT_ATOMS: atom_id res chain seq x y z
N MET A 1 -0.30 20.19 -20.35
CA MET A 1 -0.55 20.80 -19.03
C MET A 1 -0.92 19.67 -18.09
N PRO A 2 -0.15 19.34 -17.06
CA PRO A 2 -0.63 18.48 -16.00
C PRO A 2 -1.33 19.34 -14.94
N GLU A 3 -2.58 19.01 -14.64
CA GLU A 3 -3.35 19.62 -13.56
C GLU A 3 -2.71 19.26 -12.21
N SER A 4 -2.32 20.30 -11.49
CA SER A 4 -1.83 20.28 -10.11
C SER A 4 -2.88 19.70 -9.15
N PHE A 5 -2.47 18.81 -8.25
CA PHE A 5 -3.30 18.42 -7.11
C PHE A 5 -3.13 19.46 -6.00
N GLU A 6 -4.21 20.13 -5.61
CA GLU A 6 -4.21 21.09 -4.50
C GLU A 6 -4.25 20.35 -3.15
N ALA A 7 -3.22 20.54 -2.33
CA ALA A 7 -3.24 20.20 -0.93
C ALA A 7 -3.85 21.36 -0.14
N PHE A 8 -5.02 21.14 0.48
CA PHE A 8 -5.55 22.06 1.49
C PHE A 8 -4.74 21.89 2.78
N GLN A 9 -3.82 22.82 3.03
CA GLN A 9 -3.06 22.91 4.27
C GLN A 9 -3.72 23.97 5.17
N MET A 10 -4.16 23.59 6.36
CA MET A 10 -4.57 24.56 7.38
C MET A 10 -3.73 24.36 8.65
N ASN A 11 -2.65 25.16 8.69
CA ASN A 11 -1.98 25.72 9.87
C ASN A 11 -1.55 24.77 11.00
N HIS A 12 -0.35 24.20 10.91
CA HIS A 12 0.85 24.61 11.67
C HIS A 12 2.00 23.59 11.46
N GLN A 13 2.86 23.88 10.48
CA GLN A 13 4.15 23.25 10.10
C GLN A 13 4.13 21.82 9.52
N PRO A 14 5.00 21.55 8.53
CA PRO A 14 4.58 20.89 7.29
C PRO A 14 4.78 19.38 7.34
N ALA A 15 3.69 18.62 7.20
CA ALA A 15 3.79 17.33 6.53
C ALA A 15 4.13 17.64 5.06
N GLN A 16 5.41 17.54 4.69
CA GLN A 16 5.80 17.59 3.29
C GLN A 16 5.41 16.26 2.65
N ILE A 17 4.42 16.30 1.77
CA ILE A 17 4.20 15.24 0.80
C ILE A 17 5.35 15.37 -0.20
N THR A 18 6.43 14.62 0.01
CA THR A 18 7.45 14.47 -1.03
C THR A 18 6.79 13.69 -2.15
N GLU A 19 6.53 14.37 -3.27
CA GLU A 19 6.05 13.74 -4.48
C GLU A 19 7.18 12.84 -5.01
N ASN A 20 7.21 11.59 -4.56
CA ASN A 20 7.91 10.56 -5.31
C ASN A 20 7.22 10.51 -6.67
N HIS A 21 7.99 10.84 -7.69
CA HIS A 21 7.65 10.91 -9.10
C HIS A 21 7.26 9.53 -9.67
N GLU A 22 6.19 8.93 -9.15
CA GLU A 22 5.46 7.80 -9.73
C GLU A 22 4.13 7.68 -8.99
N LYS A 23 3.13 8.49 -9.40
CA LYS A 23 1.73 8.23 -9.03
C LYS A 23 1.29 6.96 -9.75
N ASP A 24 1.62 5.81 -9.18
CA ASP A 24 1.11 4.54 -9.68
C ASP A 24 -0.41 4.56 -9.58
N GLN A 25 -1.05 4.56 -10.75
CA GLN A 25 -2.47 4.33 -10.85
C GLN A 25 -2.79 3.00 -10.16
N PRO A 26 -3.68 2.96 -9.15
CA PRO A 26 -3.97 1.71 -8.45
C PRO A 26 -4.48 0.69 -9.44
N VAL A 27 -4.00 -0.54 -9.33
CA VAL A 27 -4.35 -1.63 -10.24
C VAL A 27 -5.15 -2.67 -9.45
N GLU A 28 -6.18 -3.26 -10.06
CA GLU A 28 -6.88 -4.38 -9.44
C GLU A 28 -5.88 -5.47 -8.98
N GLN A 29 -6.07 -5.98 -7.78
CA GLN A 29 -5.27 -7.06 -7.18
C GLN A 29 -3.77 -6.79 -7.11
N ASP A 30 -3.35 -5.53 -7.16
CA ASP A 30 -1.98 -5.07 -6.89
C ASP A 30 -1.95 -4.24 -5.61
N ALA A 31 -0.81 -4.20 -4.93
CA ALA A 31 -0.69 -3.48 -3.67
C ALA A 31 -0.72 -1.96 -3.93
N CYS A 32 -1.72 -1.26 -3.38
CA CYS A 32 -1.79 0.19 -3.36
C CYS A 32 -1.29 0.70 -2.02
N HIS A 33 -0.05 1.18 -2.00
CA HIS A 33 0.59 1.73 -0.82
C HIS A 33 0.19 3.19 -0.63
N SER A 34 -0.22 3.55 0.58
CA SER A 34 -0.20 4.94 1.01
C SER A 34 1.21 5.27 1.54
N HIS A 35 1.76 6.43 1.17
CA HIS A 35 3.07 6.86 1.66
C HIS A 35 2.92 8.23 2.30
N PHE A 36 3.00 8.28 3.63
CA PHE A 36 2.95 9.51 4.41
C PHE A 36 4.26 9.67 5.19
N VAL A 37 4.91 10.82 5.01
CA VAL A 37 6.16 11.14 5.71
C VAL A 37 5.87 12.17 6.80
N PHE A 38 6.15 11.80 8.04
CA PHE A 38 6.04 12.67 9.20
C PHE A 38 7.43 13.05 9.68
N VAL A 39 7.74 14.35 9.67
CA VAL A 39 9.01 14.87 10.17
C VAL A 39 8.81 15.29 11.62
N GLN A 40 9.44 14.57 12.56
CA GLN A 40 9.46 14.95 13.96
C GLN A 40 10.55 16.00 14.18
N ASP A 41 10.19 17.14 14.78
CA ASP A 41 11.16 18.17 15.10
C ASP A 41 12.04 17.70 16.28
N SER A 42 13.36 17.83 16.13
CA SER A 42 14.38 17.28 17.04
C SER A 42 14.37 17.84 18.47
N THR A 43 13.42 18.74 18.78
CA THR A 43 13.21 19.36 20.10
C THR A 43 12.13 18.63 20.94
N VAL A 44 11.37 17.71 20.34
CA VAL A 44 10.35 16.89 21.03
C VAL A 44 10.98 15.59 21.50
N SER A 45 10.80 15.26 22.79
CA SER A 45 11.47 14.14 23.48
C SER A 45 11.41 12.83 22.69
N THR A 46 12.54 12.13 22.62
CA THR A 46 12.78 10.85 21.93
C THR A 46 11.94 9.67 22.44
N ASP A 47 11.13 9.87 23.49
CA ASP A 47 10.37 8.82 24.18
C ASP A 47 8.91 8.66 23.69
N LEU A 48 8.42 9.52 22.80
CA LEU A 48 7.05 9.42 22.30
C LEU A 48 7.01 8.54 21.04
N GLN A 49 6.40 7.37 21.14
CA GLN A 49 6.15 6.47 20.01
C GLN A 49 5.11 7.08 19.07
N LEU A 50 5.50 7.31 17.82
CA LEU A 50 4.58 7.71 16.74
C LEU A 50 3.81 6.48 16.25
N GLY A 51 2.50 6.49 16.39
CA GLY A 51 1.57 5.53 15.79
C GLY A 51 0.81 6.17 14.64
N LEU A 52 0.46 5.38 13.63
CA LEU A 52 -0.35 5.81 12.49
C LEU A 52 -1.60 4.94 12.40
N LYS A 53 -2.78 5.56 12.36
CA LYS A 53 -4.04 4.88 12.04
C LYS A 53 -4.41 5.20 10.59
N TYR A 54 -4.86 4.19 9.87
CA TYR A 54 -5.32 4.34 8.49
C TYR A 54 -6.80 4.01 8.38
N GLN A 55 -7.48 4.66 7.45
CA GLN A 55 -8.81 4.29 7.00
C GLN A 55 -8.92 4.53 5.49
N TRP A 56 -9.32 3.49 4.76
CA TRP A 56 -9.54 3.57 3.32
C TRP A 56 -11.00 3.85 2.98
N PHE A 57 -11.21 4.56 1.87
CA PHE A 57 -12.51 4.92 1.33
C PHE A 57 -12.52 4.75 -0.18
N ILE A 58 -13.72 4.58 -0.74
CA ILE A 58 -13.95 4.45 -2.17
C ILE A 58 -15.00 5.44 -2.66
N GLY A 59 -14.81 6.01 -3.84
CA GLY A 59 -15.70 7.00 -4.43
C GLY A 59 -15.79 6.91 -5.94
N GLU A 60 -16.86 7.44 -6.52
CA GLU A 60 -17.12 7.40 -7.97
C GLU A 60 -16.40 8.53 -8.73
N ARG A 61 -16.09 9.63 -8.04
CA ARG A 61 -15.39 10.82 -8.57
C ARG A 61 -14.45 11.43 -7.53
N PRO A 62 -13.38 12.15 -7.93
CA PRO A 62 -12.40 12.74 -7.00
C PRO A 62 -13.01 13.70 -5.97
N LEU A 63 -14.09 14.39 -6.34
CA LEU A 63 -14.77 15.40 -5.53
C LEU A 63 -16.16 14.94 -5.06
N SER A 64 -16.41 13.62 -5.04
CA SER A 64 -17.68 13.05 -4.58
C SER A 64 -17.61 12.58 -3.13
N ILE A 65 -18.74 12.12 -2.61
CA ILE A 65 -18.79 11.47 -1.30
C ILE A 65 -18.02 10.14 -1.40
N PHE A 66 -17.05 9.99 -0.52
CA PHE A 66 -16.30 8.75 -0.34
C PHE A 66 -16.94 7.91 0.77
N VAL A 67 -17.05 6.60 0.54
CA VAL A 67 -17.62 5.64 1.50
C VAL A 67 -16.49 4.83 2.12
N ALA A 68 -16.49 4.70 3.45
CA ALA A 68 -15.46 3.95 4.17
C ALA A 68 -15.49 2.46 3.79
N ILE A 69 -14.32 1.91 3.48
CA ILE A 69 -14.14 0.48 3.26
C ILE A 69 -13.94 -0.17 4.64
N SER A 70 -14.93 -0.96 5.06
CA SER A 70 -14.95 -1.54 6.41
C SER A 70 -13.76 -2.48 6.64
N GLY A 71 -13.09 -2.33 7.78
CA GLY A 71 -12.03 -3.22 8.25
C GLY A 71 -10.67 -3.01 7.59
N VAL A 72 -10.51 -2.01 6.73
CA VAL A 72 -9.22 -1.72 6.08
C VAL A 72 -8.50 -0.59 6.82
N THR A 73 -7.60 -1.00 7.73
CA THR A 73 -6.83 -0.08 8.58
C THR A 73 -5.32 -0.19 8.39
N SER A 74 -4.88 -0.89 7.35
CA SER A 74 -3.47 -1.01 6.96
C SER A 74 -3.04 0.18 6.09
N GLU A 75 -1.73 0.43 6.05
CA GLU A 75 -1.10 1.36 5.10
C GLU A 75 -1.28 0.93 3.64
N VAL A 76 -1.59 -0.35 3.41
CA VAL A 76 -1.76 -0.96 2.09
C VAL A 76 -3.22 -1.37 1.87
N TYR A 77 -3.77 -0.99 0.72
CA TYR A 77 -5.03 -1.52 0.21
C TYR A 77 -4.81 -2.33 -1.05
N TRP A 78 -5.60 -3.39 -1.23
CA TRP A 78 -5.56 -4.26 -2.38
C TRP A 78 -6.86 -4.06 -3.17
N PRO A 79 -6.86 -3.27 -4.25
CA PRO A 79 -8.06 -2.96 -5.00
C PRO A 79 -8.68 -4.23 -5.55
N LYS A 80 -10.00 -4.34 -5.45
CA LYS A 80 -10.75 -5.51 -5.92
C LYS A 80 -11.23 -5.28 -7.35
N HIS A 81 -11.75 -6.33 -7.98
CA HIS A 81 -12.30 -6.22 -9.33
C HIS A 81 -13.45 -5.19 -9.39
N GLU A 82 -14.30 -5.15 -8.35
CA GLU A 82 -15.39 -4.19 -8.24
C GLU A 82 -14.94 -2.73 -8.02
N ASP A 83 -13.65 -2.51 -7.76
CA ASP A 83 -13.10 -1.17 -7.53
C ASP A 83 -12.65 -0.51 -8.84
N ILE A 84 -12.56 -1.25 -9.95
CA ILE A 84 -12.16 -0.72 -11.26
C ILE A 84 -13.01 0.50 -11.64
N GLY A 85 -12.33 1.58 -12.03
CA GLY A 85 -12.94 2.85 -12.41
C GLY A 85 -13.31 3.75 -11.22
N LYS A 86 -13.21 3.27 -9.98
CA LYS A 86 -13.45 4.06 -8.77
C LYS A 86 -12.16 4.68 -8.25
N PHE A 87 -12.32 5.72 -7.46
CA PHE A 87 -11.24 6.45 -6.80
C PHE A 87 -11.07 5.92 -5.38
N LEU A 88 -9.82 5.78 -4.95
CA LEU A 88 -9.47 5.45 -3.58
C LEU A 88 -9.08 6.72 -2.85
N LYS A 89 -9.51 6.82 -1.60
CA LYS A 89 -9.02 7.82 -0.66
C LYS A 89 -8.51 7.11 0.57
N VAL A 90 -7.36 7.53 1.08
CA VAL A 90 -6.82 7.05 2.36
C VAL A 90 -6.70 8.24 3.29
N GLU A 91 -7.19 8.08 4.51
CA GLU A 91 -6.94 8.99 5.62
C GLU A 91 -5.93 8.36 6.57
N CYS A 92 -4.94 9.13 6.99
CA CYS A 92 -3.93 8.76 7.97
C CYS A 92 -4.01 9.71 9.16
N THR A 93 -4.27 9.16 10.34
CA THR A 93 -4.36 9.89 11.61
C THR A 93 -3.10 9.62 12.45
N PRO A 94 -2.23 10.63 12.65
CA PRO A 94 -1.04 10.48 13.47
C PRO A 94 -1.37 10.48 14.96
N ILE A 95 -0.65 9.65 15.72
CA ILE A 95 -0.81 9.55 17.18
C ILE A 95 0.58 9.66 17.81
N LEU A 96 0.79 10.67 18.63
CA LEU A 96 2.04 10.85 19.38
C LEU A 96 1.77 10.67 20.87
N GLY A 97 2.26 9.57 21.44
CA GLY A 97 1.87 9.16 22.80
C GLY A 97 0.37 8.91 22.89
N GLU A 98 -0.35 9.72 23.67
CA GLU A 98 -1.81 9.66 23.81
C GLU A 98 -2.55 10.71 22.97
N THR A 99 -1.82 11.57 22.24
CA THR A 99 -2.41 12.68 21.47
C THR A 99 -2.69 12.24 20.03
N GLU A 100 -3.95 12.32 19.62
CA GLU A 100 -4.38 12.09 18.25
C GLU A 100 -4.44 13.41 17.48
N TYR A 101 -3.75 13.48 16.34
CA TYR A 101 -3.70 14.66 15.47
C TYR A 101 -4.72 14.56 14.34
N PRO A 102 -5.13 15.69 13.73
CA PRO A 102 -6.06 15.66 12.61
C PRO A 102 -5.58 14.75 11.46
N PRO A 103 -6.49 14.01 10.80
CA PRO A 103 -6.12 13.15 9.70
C PRO A 103 -5.65 13.96 8.49
N ILE A 104 -4.63 13.45 7.82
CA ILE A 104 -4.24 13.86 6.46
C ILE A 104 -4.78 12.84 5.46
N PHE A 105 -4.97 13.24 4.21
CA PHE A 105 -5.53 12.34 3.20
C PHE A 105 -4.88 12.47 1.83
N ALA A 106 -4.98 11.39 1.07
CA ALA A 106 -4.61 11.34 -0.34
C ALA A 106 -5.75 10.70 -1.16
N ILE A 107 -5.92 11.15 -2.40
CA ILE A 107 -6.89 10.60 -3.36
C ILE A 107 -6.13 10.11 -4.59
N SER A 108 -6.42 8.88 -5.02
CA SER A 108 -5.78 8.24 -6.17
C SER A 108 -6.38 8.69 -7.51
N SER A 109 -5.80 8.24 -8.62
CA SER A 109 -6.51 8.12 -9.90
C SER A 109 -7.48 6.92 -9.87
N PRO A 110 -8.37 6.74 -10.87
CA PRO A 110 -9.26 5.59 -10.91
C PRO A 110 -8.49 4.28 -10.95
N VAL A 111 -8.97 3.26 -10.24
CA VAL A 111 -8.41 1.91 -10.30
C VAL A 111 -8.46 1.39 -11.73
N SER A 112 -7.32 0.95 -12.25
CA SER A 112 -7.20 0.35 -13.57
C SER A 112 -7.41 -1.17 -13.52
N ARG A 113 -7.79 -1.71 -14.68
CA ARG A 113 -7.77 -3.15 -14.90
C ARG A 113 -6.32 -3.63 -14.91
N GLY A 114 -6.08 -4.79 -14.33
CA GLY A 114 -4.76 -5.37 -14.21
C GLY A 114 -4.27 -5.99 -15.51
N SER A 115 -2.95 -6.15 -15.60
CA SER A 115 -2.26 -6.69 -16.78
C SER A 115 -2.43 -8.20 -16.95
N GLY A 116 -2.95 -8.89 -15.93
CA GLY A 116 -2.92 -10.34 -15.82
C GLY A 116 -1.53 -10.92 -15.56
N ILE A 117 -0.52 -10.08 -15.29
CA ILE A 117 0.86 -10.51 -15.03
C ILE A 117 1.09 -10.46 -13.51
N PRO A 118 1.32 -11.61 -12.86
CA PRO A 118 1.48 -11.67 -11.41
C PRO A 118 2.85 -11.12 -10.99
N LYS A 119 2.88 -10.42 -9.86
CA LYS A 119 4.08 -9.85 -9.24
C LYS A 119 4.23 -10.41 -7.84
N VAL A 120 5.43 -10.85 -7.47
CA VAL A 120 5.74 -11.18 -6.07
C VAL A 120 5.98 -9.86 -5.34
N VAL A 121 5.12 -9.53 -4.38
CA VAL A 121 5.20 -8.27 -3.62
C VAL A 121 6.03 -8.41 -2.34
N ASN A 122 6.01 -9.58 -1.72
CA ASN A 122 6.83 -9.90 -0.56
C ASN A 122 7.19 -11.39 -0.56
N LEU A 123 8.33 -11.73 0.01
CA LEU A 123 8.78 -13.10 0.18
C LEU A 123 9.40 -13.27 1.57
N GLU A 124 8.75 -14.08 2.39
CA GLU A 124 9.26 -14.47 3.70
C GLU A 124 9.82 -15.89 3.66
N VAL A 125 10.91 -16.12 4.38
CA VAL A 125 11.47 -17.45 4.57
C VAL A 125 11.43 -17.78 6.05
N HIS A 126 10.74 -18.85 6.40
CA HIS A 126 10.66 -19.35 7.77
C HIS A 126 11.45 -20.65 7.90
N GLY A 127 12.11 -20.84 9.03
CA GLY A 127 12.89 -22.03 9.35
C GLY A 127 14.28 -21.68 9.88
N GLU A 128 14.92 -22.65 10.51
CA GLU A 128 16.27 -22.49 11.02
C GLU A 128 17.29 -22.80 9.92
N LEU A 129 18.29 -21.94 9.76
CA LEU A 129 19.39 -22.10 8.81
C LEU A 129 20.43 -23.11 9.32
N VAL A 130 19.97 -24.34 9.58
CA VAL A 130 20.78 -25.45 10.09
C VAL A 130 20.67 -26.61 9.12
N GLU A 131 21.81 -27.25 8.83
CA GLU A 131 21.86 -28.41 7.95
C GLU A 131 20.90 -29.52 8.44
N GLY A 132 20.10 -30.05 7.53
CA GLY A 132 19.08 -31.06 7.84
C GLY A 132 17.70 -30.50 8.20
N ASN A 133 17.57 -29.18 8.42
CA ASN A 133 16.27 -28.55 8.68
C ASN A 133 15.53 -28.15 7.39
N ILE A 134 14.20 -28.07 7.47
CA ILE A 134 13.33 -27.62 6.37
C ILE A 134 13.08 -26.12 6.53
N ILE A 135 13.41 -25.37 5.48
CA ILE A 135 12.98 -23.97 5.31
C ILE A 135 11.75 -23.91 4.40
N LYS A 136 10.87 -22.94 4.63
CA LYS A 136 9.65 -22.69 3.86
C LYS A 136 9.62 -21.26 3.37
N GLY A 137 9.41 -21.07 2.07
CA GLY A 137 9.14 -19.75 1.48
C GLY A 137 7.65 -19.46 1.43
N PHE A 138 7.26 -18.24 1.81
CA PHE A 138 5.90 -17.71 1.74
C PHE A 138 5.92 -16.45 0.88
N ALA A 139 5.36 -16.54 -0.33
CA ALA A 139 5.26 -15.42 -1.24
C ALA A 139 3.88 -14.76 -1.14
N GLU A 140 3.86 -13.45 -0.96
CA GLU A 140 2.68 -12.62 -1.18
C GLU A 140 2.70 -12.12 -2.63
N VAL A 141 1.56 -12.22 -3.31
CA VAL A 141 1.50 -12.10 -4.77
C VAL A 141 0.35 -11.20 -5.19
N ALA A 142 0.70 -10.17 -5.95
CA ALA A 142 -0.24 -9.41 -6.76
C ALA A 142 -0.57 -10.18 -8.03
N TRP A 143 -1.85 -10.50 -8.23
CA TRP A 143 -2.29 -11.26 -9.40
C TRP A 143 -2.66 -10.37 -10.57
N CYS A 144 -2.87 -9.08 -10.31
CA CYS A 144 -3.16 -8.08 -11.33
C CYS A 144 -4.30 -8.51 -12.28
N GLY A 145 -5.38 -9.10 -11.77
CA GLY A 145 -6.52 -9.60 -12.57
C GLY A 145 -6.34 -11.01 -13.14
N GLY A 146 -5.19 -11.66 -12.91
CA GLY A 146 -4.92 -13.04 -13.31
C GLY A 146 -5.56 -14.07 -12.39
N THR A 147 -5.90 -15.24 -12.94
CA THR A 147 -6.34 -16.39 -12.14
C THR A 147 -5.14 -17.25 -11.71
N PRO A 148 -5.02 -17.64 -10.43
CA PRO A 148 -3.94 -18.48 -9.95
C PRO A 148 -3.76 -19.78 -10.74
N GLY A 149 -2.57 -19.97 -11.31
CA GLY A 149 -2.15 -21.18 -12.04
C GLY A 149 -1.11 -22.01 -11.27
N LYS A 150 -0.57 -23.05 -11.93
CA LYS A 150 0.56 -23.82 -11.38
C LYS A 150 1.84 -22.98 -11.49
N GLY A 151 2.61 -22.84 -10.42
CA GLY A 151 3.89 -22.12 -10.40
C GLY A 151 5.11 -23.04 -10.32
N VAL A 152 6.30 -22.47 -10.52
CA VAL A 152 7.60 -23.11 -10.30
C VAL A 152 8.42 -22.25 -9.34
N ALA A 153 9.02 -22.87 -8.32
CA ALA A 153 9.97 -22.23 -7.41
C ALA A 153 11.37 -22.83 -7.64
N ARG A 154 12.41 -21.99 -7.61
CA ARG A 154 13.82 -22.39 -7.67
C ARG A 154 14.54 -21.89 -6.43
N TYR A 155 15.37 -22.76 -5.86
CA TYR A 155 16.23 -22.46 -4.72
C TYR A 155 17.68 -22.51 -5.19
N ASP A 156 18.39 -21.41 -4.99
CA ASP A 156 19.84 -21.32 -5.11
C ASP A 156 20.42 -20.99 -3.73
N CYS A 157 21.67 -21.36 -3.48
CA CYS A 157 22.32 -21.30 -2.17
C CYS A 157 22.41 -19.86 -1.59
N MET A 158 22.03 -18.85 -2.38
CA MET A 158 21.95 -17.43 -2.01
C MET A 158 20.68 -16.71 -2.53
N LEU A 159 19.76 -17.38 -3.24
CA LEU A 159 18.61 -16.72 -3.90
C LEU A 159 17.42 -17.68 -4.02
N VAL A 160 16.22 -17.23 -3.68
CA VAL A 160 14.97 -17.93 -4.00
C VAL A 160 14.27 -17.20 -5.12
N GLU A 161 14.06 -17.86 -6.26
CA GLU A 161 13.33 -17.29 -7.42
C GLU A 161 11.98 -17.98 -7.60
N PHE A 162 10.91 -17.18 -7.71
CA PHE A 162 9.57 -17.68 -8.05
C PHE A 162 9.18 -17.27 -9.47
N ARG A 163 8.68 -18.24 -10.25
CA ARG A 163 8.00 -17.99 -11.52
C ARG A 163 6.58 -18.47 -11.42
N MET A 164 5.66 -17.52 -11.53
CA MET A 164 4.23 -17.77 -11.40
C MET A 164 3.57 -17.77 -12.76
N CYS A 165 2.73 -18.77 -13.03
CA CYS A 165 1.94 -18.82 -14.27
C CYS A 165 0.49 -18.46 -13.97
N VAL A 166 -0.15 -17.82 -14.95
CA VAL A 166 -1.58 -17.52 -14.95
C VAL A 166 -2.29 -18.49 -15.89
N LYS A 167 -3.48 -18.96 -15.51
CA LYS A 167 -4.35 -19.66 -16.45
C LYS A 167 -5.08 -18.60 -17.29
N LEU A 168 -4.79 -18.58 -18.59
CA LEU A 168 -5.54 -17.81 -19.59
C LEU A 168 -6.90 -18.45 -19.88
#